data_AF-A0A919GAE8-F1
#
_entry.id   AF-A0A919GAE8-F1
#
_cell.length_a   1.000
_cell.length_b   1.000
_cell.length_c   1.000
_cell.angle_alpha   90.00
_cell.angle_beta   90.00
_cell.angle_gamma   90.00
#
_symmetry.space_group_name_H-M   'P 1'
#
loop_
_entity.id
_entity.type
_entity.pdbx_description
1 polymer ?
#
loop_
_entity_poly.entity_id
_entity_poly.type
_entity_poly.pdbx_seq_one_letter_code
_entity_poly.pdbx_strand_id
1 'polypeptide(L)'
;MTNEDPRPDRGTLPPARTATALADRPHDQALLVARRAAVCGELAEEWLRTLAGRHPWTETGTVLTDMAHAVGEVLGRYALTDQPAGQDETDRLGRPLDLYFSPAGCLLAPLTDHREPLSAPELATVMLLTGCARTALAMTAIAWERDLPALLAVMEFALDQAGPAAVRPDGE
;
A
#
# COMPACT_ATOMS: atom_id res chain seq x y z
N MET A 1 -1.84 65.88 -29.32
CA MET A 1 -2.23 65.05 -28.15
C MET A 1 -3.60 64.50 -28.53
N THR A 2 -3.78 63.22 -28.88
CA THR A 2 -3.42 61.98 -28.16
C THR A 2 -3.27 60.85 -29.19
N ASN A 3 -2.08 60.23 -29.23
CA ASN A 3 -1.79 58.85 -28.80
C ASN A 3 -2.46 57.76 -29.65
N GLU A 4 -1.70 57.32 -30.64
CA GLU A 4 -1.83 56.01 -31.30
C GLU A 4 -1.52 54.89 -30.30
N ASP A 5 -2.41 53.91 -30.22
CA ASP A 5 -2.25 52.71 -29.39
C ASP A 5 -1.71 51.59 -30.29
N PRO A 6 -0.50 51.04 -30.02
CA PRO A 6 0.09 50.00 -30.87
C PRO A 6 -0.50 48.62 -30.52
N ARG A 7 -1.12 47.97 -31.51
CA ARG A 7 -1.53 46.56 -31.39
C ARG A 7 -0.29 45.68 -31.19
N PRO A 8 -0.29 44.76 -30.20
CA PRO A 8 0.83 43.85 -30.02
C PRO A 8 0.92 42.86 -31.19
N ASP A 9 2.14 42.78 -31.69
CA ASP A 9 2.63 41.92 -32.75
C ASP A 9 2.27 40.45 -32.47
N ARG A 10 1.81 39.73 -33.49
CA ARG A 10 1.51 38.30 -33.42
C ARG A 10 2.83 37.55 -33.41
N GLY A 11 3.44 37.54 -32.23
CA GLY A 11 4.61 36.72 -31.90
C GLY A 11 4.34 35.27 -32.26
N THR A 12 5.18 34.77 -33.15
CA THR A 12 5.30 33.40 -33.62
C THR A 12 5.20 32.41 -32.45
N LEU A 13 4.23 31.48 -32.52
CA LEU A 13 4.18 30.32 -31.63
C LEU A 13 5.50 29.54 -31.75
N PRO A 14 6.16 29.15 -30.63
CA PRO A 14 7.36 28.34 -30.70
C PRO A 14 7.08 26.99 -31.39
N PRO A 15 8.04 26.44 -32.16
CA PRO A 15 7.81 25.23 -32.94
C PRO A 15 7.45 24.04 -32.05
N ALA A 16 6.52 23.23 -32.53
CA ALA A 16 5.98 22.02 -31.94
C ALA A 16 7.03 20.90 -31.73
N ARG A 17 8.05 21.14 -30.91
CA ARG A 17 9.06 20.15 -30.49
C ARG A 17 8.96 19.76 -29.02
N THR A 18 8.05 20.36 -28.26
CA THR A 18 7.85 20.05 -26.83
C THR A 18 6.63 19.17 -26.56
N ALA A 19 5.75 18.97 -27.55
CA ALA A 19 4.54 18.15 -27.37
C ALA A 19 4.82 16.64 -27.36
N THR A 20 5.89 16.19 -28.01
CA THR A 20 6.27 14.77 -28.06
C THR A 20 7.04 14.30 -26.83
N ALA A 21 7.62 15.20 -26.03
CA ALA A 21 8.36 14.84 -24.82
C ALA A 21 7.46 14.62 -23.58
N LEU A 22 6.14 14.80 -23.71
CA LEU A 22 5.14 14.65 -22.65
C LEU A 22 4.28 13.40 -22.77
N ALA A 23 4.25 12.73 -23.93
CA ALA A 23 3.42 11.55 -24.16
C ALA A 23 4.05 10.25 -23.64
N ASP A 24 5.38 10.19 -23.51
CA ASP A 24 6.11 8.99 -23.04
C ASP A 24 6.35 8.98 -21.50
N ARG A 25 6.16 10.11 -20.81
CA ARG A 25 6.37 10.25 -19.35
C ARG A 25 5.32 9.60 -18.43
N PRO A 26 4.03 9.39 -18.81
CA PRO A 26 3.05 8.79 -17.93
C PRO A 26 3.34 7.31 -17.63
N HIS A 27 3.83 6.58 -18.63
CA HIS A 27 4.04 5.13 -18.53
C HIS A 27 5.23 4.77 -17.62
N ASP A 28 6.33 5.53 -17.72
CA ASP A 28 7.51 5.32 -16.87
C ASP A 28 7.19 5.60 -15.40
N GLN A 29 6.37 6.63 -15.12
CA GLN A 29 5.97 6.96 -13.76
C GLN A 29 5.04 5.90 -13.17
N ALA A 30 4.03 5.44 -13.92
CA ALA A 30 3.16 4.34 -13.49
C ALA A 30 3.98 3.08 -13.16
N LEU A 31 4.93 2.71 -14.02
CA LEU A 31 5.81 1.56 -13.81
C LEU A 31 6.68 1.70 -12.56
N LEU A 32 7.18 2.90 -12.26
CA LEU A 32 7.98 3.17 -11.05
C LEU A 32 7.13 3.03 -9.78
N VAL A 33 5.92 3.59 -9.77
CA VAL A 33 5.00 3.45 -8.64
C VAL A 33 4.60 1.98 -8.47
N ALA A 34 4.44 1.24 -9.57
CA ALA A 34 4.11 -0.18 -9.58
C ALA A 34 5.21 -1.05 -8.98
N ARG A 35 6.46 -0.82 -9.39
CA ARG A 35 7.63 -1.49 -8.78
C ARG A 35 7.77 -1.17 -7.30
N ARG A 36 7.57 0.09 -6.91
CA ARG A 36 7.63 0.51 -5.51
C ARG A 36 6.53 -0.16 -4.68
N ALA A 37 5.31 -0.26 -5.21
CA ALA A 37 4.22 -0.95 -4.55
C ALA A 37 4.55 -2.44 -4.33
N ALA A 38 5.07 -3.13 -5.35
CA ALA A 38 5.47 -4.53 -5.21
C ALA A 38 6.53 -4.72 -4.12
N VAL A 39 7.59 -3.90 -4.12
CA VAL A 39 8.64 -3.98 -3.08
C VAL A 39 8.07 -3.70 -1.69
N CYS A 40 7.22 -2.67 -1.55
CA CYS A 40 6.57 -2.36 -0.27
C CYS A 40 5.65 -3.52 0.18
N GLY A 41 4.94 -4.15 -0.76
CA GLY A 41 4.11 -5.33 -0.52
C GLY A 41 4.91 -6.52 0.00
N GLU A 42 6.04 -6.83 -0.64
CA GLU A 42 6.95 -7.90 -0.20
C GLU A 42 7.49 -7.64 1.21
N LEU A 43 7.90 -6.40 1.51
CA LEU A 43 8.39 -6.02 2.84
C LEU A 43 7.29 -6.11 3.90
N ALA A 44 6.08 -5.65 3.59
CA ALA A 44 4.94 -5.72 4.51
C ALA A 44 4.50 -7.16 4.76
N GLU A 45 4.45 -7.99 3.70
CA GLU A 45 4.15 -9.41 3.79
C GLU A 45 5.17 -10.14 4.66
N GLU A 46 6.46 -9.92 4.43
CA GLU A 46 7.54 -10.54 5.20
C GLU A 46 7.50 -10.13 6.68
N TRP A 47 7.27 -8.84 6.94
CA TRP A 47 7.16 -8.33 8.31
C TRP A 47 5.97 -8.97 9.05
N LEU A 48 4.81 -9.05 8.40
CA LEU A 48 3.61 -9.68 8.96
C LEU A 48 3.77 -11.19 9.16
N ARG A 49 4.45 -11.89 8.24
CA ARG A 49 4.79 -13.32 8.40
C ARG A 49 5.73 -13.56 9.55
N THR A 50 6.77 -12.73 9.69
CA THR A 50 7.71 -12.83 10.80
C THR A 50 6.99 -12.59 12.12
N LEU A 51 6.09 -11.60 12.16
CA LEU A 51 5.22 -11.35 13.30
C LEU A 51 4.34 -12.57 13.62
N ALA A 52 3.70 -13.17 12.59
CA ALA A 52 2.90 -14.38 12.72
C ALA A 52 3.69 -15.57 13.29
N GLY A 53 4.95 -15.72 12.87
CA GLY A 53 5.85 -16.77 13.34
C GLY A 53 6.12 -16.74 14.85
N ARG A 54 5.94 -15.60 15.52
CA ARG A 54 6.02 -15.48 16.98
C ARG A 54 4.77 -15.96 17.71
N HIS A 55 3.69 -16.17 16.96
CA HIS A 55 2.41 -16.64 17.47
C HIS A 55 2.00 -17.98 16.80
N PRO A 56 2.87 -19.00 16.78
CA PRO A 56 2.63 -20.22 16.04
C PRO A 56 1.41 -20.97 16.62
N TRP A 57 0.57 -21.50 15.72
CA TRP A 57 -0.64 -22.27 16.07
C TRP A 57 -1.68 -21.50 16.89
N THR A 58 -1.65 -20.17 16.86
CA THR A 58 -2.67 -19.32 17.47
C THR A 58 -3.60 -18.73 16.42
N GLU A 59 -4.76 -18.24 16.86
CA GLU A 59 -5.64 -17.44 16.02
C GLU A 59 -4.91 -16.19 15.51
N THR A 60 -4.17 -15.47 16.38
CA THR A 60 -3.34 -14.32 16.00
C THR A 60 -2.38 -14.64 14.86
N GLY A 61 -1.63 -15.74 14.96
CA GLY A 61 -0.67 -16.14 13.92
C GLY A 61 -1.36 -16.48 12.59
N THR A 62 -2.52 -17.14 12.65
CA THR A 62 -3.32 -17.44 11.45
C THR A 62 -3.81 -16.15 10.79
N VAL A 63 -4.35 -15.22 11.58
CA VAL A 63 -4.80 -13.90 11.13
C VAL A 63 -3.69 -13.10 10.47
N LEU A 64 -2.54 -13.01 11.15
CA LEU A 64 -1.38 -12.29 10.63
C LEU A 64 -0.86 -12.90 9.32
N THR A 65 -0.94 -14.22 9.17
CA THR A 65 -0.57 -14.92 7.93
C THR A 65 -1.53 -14.57 6.78
N ASP A 66 -2.85 -14.58 7.04
CA ASP A 66 -3.85 -14.21 6.05
C ASP A 66 -3.74 -12.73 5.65
N MET A 67 -3.46 -11.86 6.61
CA MET A 67 -3.17 -10.45 6.36
C MET A 67 -1.91 -10.26 5.52
N ALA A 68 -0.82 -10.96 5.85
CA ALA A 68 0.43 -10.88 5.12
C ALA A 68 0.20 -11.16 3.63
N HIS A 69 -0.52 -12.25 3.36
CA HIS A 69 -0.87 -12.63 2.00
C HIS A 69 -1.75 -11.58 1.30
N ALA A 70 -2.80 -11.08 1.96
CA ALA A 70 -3.68 -10.09 1.37
C ALA A 70 -2.97 -8.75 1.08
N VAL A 71 -2.12 -8.27 1.99
CA VAL A 71 -1.34 -7.03 1.80
C VAL A 71 -0.37 -7.18 0.63
N GLY A 72 0.42 -8.26 0.61
CA GLY A 72 1.35 -8.54 -0.47
C GLY A 72 0.66 -8.67 -1.81
N GLU A 73 -0.48 -9.37 -1.85
CA GLU A 73 -1.24 -9.56 -3.08
C GLU A 73 -1.87 -8.26 -3.60
N VAL A 74 -2.48 -7.44 -2.73
CA VAL A 74 -3.05 -6.14 -3.13
C VAL A 74 -2.00 -5.22 -3.75
N LEU A 75 -0.83 -5.11 -3.12
CA LEU A 75 0.23 -4.21 -3.57
C LEU A 75 1.01 -4.77 -4.77
N GLY A 76 1.24 -6.09 -4.80
CA GLY A 76 1.86 -6.78 -5.94
C GLY A 76 0.98 -6.72 -7.20
N ARG A 77 -0.34 -6.64 -7.03
CA ARG A 77 -1.30 -6.53 -8.14
C ARG A 77 -1.09 -5.30 -9.02
N TYR A 78 -0.70 -4.18 -8.41
CA TYR A 78 -0.41 -2.95 -9.16
C TYR A 78 0.69 -3.14 -10.19
N ALA A 79 1.68 -3.96 -9.86
CA ALA A 79 2.78 -4.29 -10.76
C ALA A 79 2.37 -5.17 -11.93
N LEU A 80 1.19 -5.79 -11.88
CA LEU A 80 0.81 -6.87 -12.79
C LEU A 80 -0.44 -6.59 -13.61
N THR A 81 -1.30 -5.65 -13.24
CA THR A 81 -2.60 -5.46 -13.92
C THR A 81 -3.03 -4.01 -14.08
N ASP A 82 -3.43 -3.63 -15.30
CA ASP A 82 -4.14 -2.37 -15.61
C ASP A 82 -5.64 -2.44 -15.25
N GLN A 83 -6.13 -3.58 -14.77
CA GLN A 83 -7.54 -3.81 -14.46
C GLN A 83 -7.78 -3.76 -12.94
N PRO A 84 -8.82 -3.03 -12.49
CA PRO A 84 -9.23 -3.08 -11.09
C PRO A 84 -9.66 -4.51 -10.71
N ALA A 85 -9.55 -4.84 -9.42
CA ALA A 85 -9.99 -6.13 -8.90
C ALA A 85 -11.49 -6.34 -9.18
N GLY A 86 -11.86 -7.56 -9.58
CA GLY A 86 -13.27 -7.96 -9.66
C GLY A 86 -13.92 -8.00 -8.28
N GLN A 87 -15.26 -8.08 -8.23
CA GLN A 87 -16.00 -8.09 -6.96
C GLN A 87 -15.60 -9.30 -6.08
N ASP A 88 -15.58 -10.51 -6.64
CA ASP A 88 -15.21 -11.74 -5.91
C ASP A 88 -13.81 -11.65 -5.28
N GLU A 89 -12.92 -10.92 -5.96
CA GLU A 89 -11.54 -10.79 -5.55
C GLU A 89 -11.34 -9.67 -4.53
N THR A 90 -12.08 -8.57 -4.71
CA THR A 90 -12.22 -7.54 -3.68
C THR A 90 -12.78 -8.12 -2.39
N ASP A 91 -13.75 -9.04 -2.49
CA ASP A 91 -14.31 -9.73 -1.32
C ASP A 91 -13.30 -10.71 -0.71
N ARG A 92 -12.56 -11.47 -1.53
CA ARG A 92 -11.52 -12.40 -1.05
C ARG A 92 -10.38 -11.66 -0.33
N LEU A 93 -9.85 -10.59 -0.92
CA LEU A 93 -8.73 -9.81 -0.38
C LEU A 93 -9.17 -8.84 0.72
N GLY A 94 -10.40 -8.33 0.63
CA GLY A 94 -10.97 -7.42 1.62
C GLY A 94 -11.27 -8.12 2.94
N ARG A 95 -11.64 -9.41 2.90
CA ARG A 95 -11.97 -10.19 4.11
C ARG A 95 -10.83 -10.23 5.13
N PRO A 96 -9.57 -10.57 4.81
CA PRO A 96 -8.47 -10.49 5.78
C PRO A 96 -8.10 -9.07 6.23
N LEU A 97 -8.46 -8.04 5.44
CA LEU A 97 -8.13 -6.63 5.67
C LEU A 97 -9.21 -5.86 6.46
N ASP A 98 -10.36 -6.47 6.71
CA ASP A 98 -11.47 -5.79 7.39
C ASP A 98 -11.31 -5.82 8.91
N LEU A 99 -10.92 -4.72 9.55
CA LEU A 99 -10.72 -4.67 11.00
C LEU A 99 -11.99 -4.96 11.84
N TYR A 100 -13.20 -4.85 11.26
CA TYR A 100 -14.47 -5.06 11.98
C TYR A 100 -15.11 -6.44 11.74
N PHE A 101 -14.78 -7.09 10.62
CA PHE A 101 -15.37 -8.37 10.20
C PHE A 101 -14.35 -9.48 9.95
N SER A 102 -13.07 -9.12 9.87
CA SER A 102 -11.99 -10.08 9.79
C SER A 102 -11.59 -10.52 11.19
N PRO A 103 -10.95 -11.69 11.30
CA PRO A 103 -10.32 -12.11 12.54
C PRO A 103 -9.15 -11.17 12.99
N ALA A 104 -8.82 -10.09 12.25
CA ALA A 104 -8.08 -8.93 12.78
C ALA A 104 -8.77 -8.22 13.94
N GLY A 105 -10.11 -8.18 13.94
CA GLY A 105 -10.88 -7.67 15.07
C GLY A 105 -10.59 -8.48 16.35
N CYS A 106 -10.19 -9.75 16.19
CA CYS A 106 -9.70 -10.58 17.27
C CYS A 106 -8.32 -10.10 17.79
N LEU A 107 -7.45 -9.49 16.97
CA LEU A 107 -6.18 -8.87 17.44
C LEU A 107 -6.43 -7.65 18.36
N LEU A 108 -7.57 -6.96 18.18
CA LEU A 108 -7.97 -5.80 18.97
C LEU A 108 -8.87 -6.18 20.17
N ALA A 109 -9.54 -7.32 20.10
CA ALA A 109 -10.31 -7.85 21.21
C ALA A 109 -9.34 -8.31 22.31
N PRO A 110 -9.68 -8.12 23.60
CA PRO A 110 -8.91 -8.70 24.71
C PRO A 110 -9.14 -10.21 24.70
N LEU A 111 -8.43 -10.92 23.82
CA LEU A 111 -8.47 -12.37 23.74
C LEU A 111 -7.75 -12.91 24.97
N THR A 112 -8.57 -13.48 25.85
CA THR A 112 -8.25 -14.02 27.17
C THR A 112 -7.24 -15.17 27.19
N ASP A 113 -6.56 -15.48 26.07
CA ASP A 113 -5.75 -16.70 25.93
C ASP A 113 -4.42 -16.52 25.17
N HIS A 114 -4.02 -15.29 24.82
CA HIS A 114 -2.70 -15.07 24.24
C HIS A 114 -1.63 -14.97 25.33
N ARG A 115 -0.73 -15.95 25.35
CA ARG A 115 0.47 -15.95 26.21
C ARG A 115 1.38 -14.75 25.96
N GLU A 116 1.19 -14.01 24.86
CA GLU A 116 1.89 -12.75 24.58
C GLU A 116 1.03 -11.89 23.61
N PRO A 117 0.41 -10.79 24.06
CA PRO A 117 -0.31 -9.89 23.18
C PRO A 117 0.65 -9.11 22.29
N LEU A 118 0.19 -8.69 21.10
CA LEU A 118 0.94 -7.74 20.28
C LEU A 118 1.25 -6.48 21.08
N SER A 119 2.48 -5.99 20.97
CA SER A 119 2.82 -4.70 21.57
C SER A 119 2.04 -3.57 20.88
N ALA A 120 1.84 -2.45 21.58
CA ALA A 120 1.13 -1.31 21.01
C ALA A 120 1.74 -0.81 19.67
N PRO A 121 3.07 -0.76 19.49
CA PRO A 121 3.68 -0.42 18.19
C PRO A 121 3.39 -1.43 17.08
N GLU A 122 3.40 -2.74 17.38
CA GLU A 122 3.10 -3.78 16.40
C GLU A 122 1.64 -3.73 15.98
N LEU A 123 0.73 -3.57 16.95
CA LEU A 123 -0.69 -3.42 16.68
C LEU A 123 -0.97 -2.18 15.83
N ALA A 124 -0.34 -1.05 16.15
CA ALA A 124 -0.46 0.18 15.35
C ALA A 124 0.05 -0.02 13.92
N THR A 125 1.16 -0.74 13.75
CA THR A 125 1.72 -1.07 12.43
C THR A 125 0.80 -1.98 11.64
N VAL A 126 0.26 -3.05 12.25
CA VAL A 126 -0.72 -3.95 11.62
C VAL A 126 -1.96 -3.16 11.17
N MET A 127 -2.52 -2.31 12.04
CA MET A 127 -3.69 -1.49 11.70
C MET A 127 -3.41 -0.53 10.54
N LEU A 128 -2.21 0.07 10.50
CA LEU A 128 -1.81 0.99 9.45
C LEU A 128 -1.61 0.25 8.12
N LEU A 129 -0.89 -0.87 8.11
CA LEU A 129 -0.67 -1.67 6.90
C LEU A 129 -1.99 -2.17 6.31
N THR A 130 -2.88 -2.70 7.16
CA THR A 130 -4.21 -3.18 6.73
C THR A 130 -5.10 -2.05 6.22
N GLY A 131 -5.11 -0.89 6.89
CA GLY A 131 -5.83 0.30 6.44
C GLY A 131 -5.33 0.83 5.09
N CYS A 132 -4.01 0.84 4.90
CA CYS A 132 -3.38 1.25 3.65
C CYS A 132 -3.71 0.27 2.51
N ALA A 133 -3.54 -1.04 2.74
CA ALA A 133 -3.87 -2.06 1.75
C ALA A 133 -5.36 -2.04 1.39
N ARG A 134 -6.26 -1.85 2.36
CA ARG A 134 -7.71 -1.71 2.08
C ARG A 134 -8.00 -0.48 1.22
N THR A 135 -7.31 0.63 1.49
CA THR A 135 -7.45 1.84 0.68
C THR A 135 -6.96 1.58 -0.73
N ALA A 136 -5.78 0.98 -0.90
CA ALA A 136 -5.25 0.59 -2.21
C ALA A 136 -6.22 -0.34 -2.97
N LEU A 137 -6.77 -1.36 -2.29
CA LEU A 137 -7.74 -2.28 -2.88
C LEU A 137 -9.01 -1.56 -3.40
N ALA A 138 -9.47 -0.52 -2.69
CA ALA A 138 -10.64 0.26 -3.08
C ALA A 138 -10.36 1.31 -4.17
N MET A 139 -9.09 1.57 -4.51
CA MET A 139 -8.73 2.59 -5.49
C MET A 139 -8.90 2.10 -6.92
N THR A 140 -9.35 2.98 -7.81
CA THR A 140 -9.37 2.73 -9.26
C THR A 140 -7.97 2.92 -9.85
N ALA A 141 -7.59 2.21 -10.92
CA ALA A 141 -6.24 2.27 -11.49
C ALA A 141 -5.71 3.72 -11.73
N ILE A 142 -6.58 4.64 -12.15
CA ILE A 142 -6.26 6.07 -12.35
C ILE A 142 -5.89 6.77 -11.03
N ALA A 143 -6.52 6.40 -9.92
CA ALA A 143 -6.21 6.96 -8.61
C ALA A 143 -4.87 6.45 -8.06
N TRP A 144 -4.39 5.27 -8.50
CA TRP A 144 -3.15 4.70 -7.97
C TRP A 144 -1.94 5.55 -8.34
N GLU A 145 -1.82 6.03 -9.59
CA GLU A 145 -0.69 6.89 -10.00
C GLU A 145 -0.57 8.17 -9.16
N ARG A 146 -1.70 8.74 -8.75
CA ARG A 146 -1.75 10.00 -8.00
C ARG A 146 -1.60 9.78 -6.49
N ASP A 147 -2.33 8.81 -5.94
CA ASP A 147 -2.56 8.73 -4.49
C ASP A 147 -1.80 7.56 -3.84
N LEU A 148 -1.43 6.51 -4.59
CA LEU A 148 -0.65 5.37 -4.06
C LEU A 148 0.73 5.78 -3.53
N PRO A 149 1.49 6.71 -4.16
CA PRO A 149 2.79 7.11 -3.63
C PRO A 149 2.76 7.63 -2.19
N ALA A 150 1.67 8.32 -1.81
CA ALA A 150 1.48 8.82 -0.45
C ALA A 150 1.15 7.67 0.53
N LEU A 151 0.30 6.73 0.11
CA LEU A 151 0.03 5.49 0.85
C LEU A 151 1.29 4.66 1.09
N LEU A 152 2.12 4.47 0.06
CA LEU A 152 3.37 3.73 0.17
C LEU A 152 4.35 4.40 1.14
N ALA A 153 4.45 5.73 1.11
CA ALA A 153 5.30 6.45 2.06
C ALA A 153 4.86 6.25 3.53
N VAL A 154 3.55 6.16 3.77
CA VAL A 154 3.00 5.87 5.10
C VAL A 154 3.30 4.43 5.54
N MET A 155 3.18 3.47 4.62
CA MET A 155 3.52 2.07 4.90
C MET A 155 5.02 1.87 5.15
N GLU A 156 5.88 2.45 4.32
CA GLU A 156 7.33 2.42 4.49
C GLU A 156 7.74 3.04 5.83
N PHE A 157 7.19 4.20 6.18
CA PHE A 157 7.42 4.81 7.49
C PHE A 157 7.01 3.89 8.64
N ALA A 158 5.85 3.23 8.54
CA ALA A 158 5.39 2.31 9.58
C ALA A 158 6.32 1.10 9.73
N LEU A 159 6.78 0.52 8.62
CA LEU A 159 7.74 -0.59 8.61
C LEU A 159 9.10 -0.17 9.19
N ASP A 160 9.58 1.03 8.85
CA ASP A 160 10.82 1.59 9.41
C ASP A 160 10.72 1.80 10.92
N GLN A 161 9.58 2.31 11.41
CA GLN A 161 9.37 2.51 12.86
C GLN A 161 9.17 1.20 13.61
N ALA A 162 8.55 0.20 12.98
CA ALA A 162 8.36 -1.12 13.57
C ALA A 162 9.68 -1.90 13.68
N GLY A 163 10.65 -1.58 12.82
CA GLY A 163 11.90 -2.32 12.72
C GLY A 163 11.70 -3.76 12.23
N PRO A 164 12.76 -4.57 12.18
CA PRO A 164 12.60 -5.99 11.90
C PRO A 164 11.72 -6.61 12.98
N ALA A 165 10.65 -7.30 12.58
CA ALA A 165 9.93 -8.17 13.50
C ALA A 165 10.96 -9.17 14.05
N ALA A 166 11.28 -9.08 15.34
CA ALA A 166 12.37 -9.86 15.91
C ALA A 166 12.04 -11.36 15.80
N VAL A 167 12.91 -12.13 15.13
CA VAL A 167 12.85 -13.60 15.15
C VAL A 167 13.27 -14.04 16.56
N ARG A 168 12.41 -14.79 17.26
CA ARG A 168 12.85 -15.45 18.49
C ARG A 168 13.98 -16.40 18.11
N PRO A 169 15.17 -16.34 18.74
CA PRO A 169 16.06 -17.48 18.69
C PRO A 169 15.31 -18.65 19.33
N ASP A 170 15.21 -19.75 18.60
CA ASP A 170 14.71 -21.00 19.16
C ASP A 170 15.55 -21.38 20.39
N GLY A 171 14.93 -21.41 21.57
CA GLY A 171 15.43 -22.09 22.76
C GLY A 171 16.26 -21.25 23.75
N GLU A 172 15.58 -20.77 24.79
CA GLU A 172 16.03 -20.90 26.20
C GLU A 172 14.84 -21.33 27.05
#